data_AF-A0A151B497-F1
#
_entry.id   AF-A0A151B497-F1
#
_cell.length_a   1.000
_cell.length_b   1.000
_cell.length_c   1.000
_cell.angle_alpha   90.00
_cell.angle_beta   90.00
_cell.angle_gamma   90.00
#
_symmetry.space_group_name_H-M   'P 1'
#
loop_
_entity.id
_entity.type
_entity.pdbx_description
1 polymer ?
#
loop_
_entity_poly.entity_id
_entity_poly.type
_entity_poly.pdbx_seq_one_letter_code
_entity_poly.pdbx_strand_id
1 'polypeptide(L)'
;MASFKLSMSLSETISYHFDIYFQYYIKIRSNRGDDIVKKMLPRVIAFIIITVVLLASSLKGCIMRQNSEKRLNIEVTKWDNFYEGNNIHFYYMNFNDDIVVDFGKKYRLDKLVNNENDLITALNYLIWLHDKTNIINKIGDNKEAKYIELNSEKKINVSSEEFKSLFTEGIAFLNIYARSGILRTENVIKGNGAYKVFEVWSKKYGKWIMVDVLNENIMERNGQPLSAIDVIYNGIENVNAIDAKKIVSLENETYSYDKKDSKYLSKMEKYFWSYSIPINNNNDNKNVNAYITFIPKGKIPQICTKEGFIPPTVFVNDKSMFNISPLVKYVNNKTDDKITFILSKSKEDSKKGVVSFIGGAFKNSVQVKDYFYSINGHDWINVNENYFFEFDVKPGENTISISKDGKNVERKIVLQNNIRVD
;
A
#
# COMPACT_ATOMS: atom_id res chain seq x y z
N MET A 1 -38.13 -10.08 -5.87
CA MET A 1 -38.29 -10.68 -7.22
C MET A 1 -37.36 -11.88 -7.32
N ALA A 2 -37.89 -13.00 -7.81
CA ALA A 2 -37.42 -14.38 -7.60
C ALA A 2 -35.94 -14.65 -7.95
N SER A 3 -35.24 -15.34 -7.04
CA SER A 3 -33.94 -15.95 -7.33
C SER A 3 -34.17 -17.26 -8.10
N PHE A 4 -33.94 -17.25 -9.41
CA PHE A 4 -33.83 -18.50 -10.17
C PHE A 4 -32.48 -19.16 -9.82
N LYS A 5 -32.51 -20.13 -8.89
CA LYS A 5 -31.41 -21.08 -8.71
C LYS A 5 -31.58 -22.17 -9.75
N LEU A 6 -30.86 -22.05 -10.87
CA LEU A 6 -30.51 -23.18 -11.72
C LEU A 6 -29.06 -23.54 -11.38
N SER A 7 -28.87 -24.36 -10.35
CA SER A 7 -27.59 -25.02 -10.11
C SER A 7 -27.62 -26.38 -10.81
N MET A 8 -27.59 -26.39 -12.15
CA MET A 8 -27.17 -27.60 -12.84
C MET A 8 -25.67 -27.73 -12.64
N SER A 9 -25.24 -28.88 -12.16
CA SER A 9 -23.84 -29.28 -12.14
C SER A 9 -23.27 -29.27 -13.55
N LEU A 10 -21.94 -29.19 -13.67
CA LEU A 10 -21.27 -29.20 -14.98
C LEU A 10 -21.60 -30.48 -15.77
N SER A 11 -21.73 -31.63 -15.10
CA SER A 11 -22.15 -32.89 -15.72
C SER A 11 -23.58 -32.81 -16.25
N GLU A 12 -24.51 -32.23 -15.50
CA GLU A 12 -25.89 -32.06 -15.93
C GLU A 12 -25.98 -31.07 -17.11
N THR A 13 -25.21 -29.98 -17.08
CA THR A 13 -25.17 -28.99 -18.16
C THR A 13 -24.63 -29.59 -19.47
N ILE A 14 -23.55 -30.38 -19.37
CA ILE A 14 -22.97 -31.08 -20.52
C ILE A 14 -23.95 -32.12 -21.06
N SER A 15 -24.58 -32.92 -20.19
CA SER A 15 -25.57 -33.93 -20.59
C SER A 15 -26.76 -33.29 -21.30
N TYR A 16 -27.29 -32.19 -20.77
CA TYR A 16 -28.42 -31.48 -21.37
C TYR A 16 -28.12 -30.93 -22.77
N HIS A 17 -26.93 -30.35 -22.96
CA HIS A 17 -26.53 -29.87 -24.28
C HIS A 17 -26.30 -31.04 -25.23
N PHE A 18 -25.67 -32.13 -24.78
CA PHE A 18 -25.45 -33.32 -25.60
C PHE A 18 -26.78 -33.93 -26.08
N ASP A 19 -27.78 -34.02 -25.20
CA ASP A 19 -29.11 -34.52 -25.55
C ASP A 19 -29.81 -33.65 -26.60
N ILE A 20 -29.75 -32.32 -26.46
CA ILE A 20 -30.30 -31.39 -27.46
C ILE A 20 -29.60 -31.58 -28.81
N TYR A 21 -28.27 -31.67 -28.82
CA TYR A 21 -27.51 -31.86 -30.06
C TYR A 21 -27.79 -33.22 -30.71
N PHE A 22 -27.92 -34.27 -29.90
CA PHE A 22 -28.24 -35.60 -30.38
C PHE A 22 -29.64 -35.67 -31.00
N GLN A 23 -30.64 -35.04 -30.35
CA GLN A 23 -32.00 -34.93 -30.89
C GLN A 23 -32.04 -34.11 -32.19
N TYR A 24 -31.27 -33.02 -32.26
CA TYR A 24 -31.15 -32.22 -33.49
C TYR A 24 -30.48 -32.99 -34.63
N TYR A 25 -29.45 -33.79 -34.33
CA TYR A 25 -28.78 -34.66 -35.29
C TYR A 25 -29.72 -35.74 -35.85
N ILE A 26 -30.49 -36.43 -34.99
CA ILE A 26 -31.49 -37.42 -35.41
C ILE A 26 -32.53 -36.78 -36.35
N LYS A 27 -33.03 -35.59 -36.00
CA LYS A 27 -34.05 -34.88 -36.78
C LYS A 27 -33.55 -34.41 -38.16
N ILE A 28 -32.27 -34.04 -38.28
CA ILE A 28 -31.69 -33.70 -39.58
C ILE A 28 -31.53 -34.96 -40.43
N ARG A 29 -31.05 -36.06 -39.82
CA ARG A 29 -30.84 -37.33 -40.53
C ARG A 29 -32.14 -37.94 -41.06
N SER A 30 -33.25 -37.80 -40.33
CA SER A 30 -34.55 -38.29 -40.80
C SER A 30 -35.12 -37.50 -41.99
N ASN A 31 -34.76 -36.22 -42.12
CA ASN A 31 -35.39 -35.30 -43.08
C ASN A 31 -34.52 -34.94 -44.28
N ARG A 32 -33.21 -35.20 -44.22
CA ARG A 32 -32.25 -34.81 -45.26
C ARG A 32 -31.26 -35.96 -45.42
N GLY A 33 -31.23 -36.57 -46.61
CA GLY A 33 -30.41 -37.76 -46.90
C GLY A 33 -28.94 -37.64 -46.48
N ASP A 34 -28.29 -38.80 -46.32
CA ASP A 34 -26.98 -38.97 -45.65
C ASP A 34 -25.85 -38.03 -46.13
N ASP A 35 -25.90 -37.55 -47.38
CA ASP A 35 -24.89 -36.63 -47.93
C ASP A 35 -24.91 -35.23 -47.30
N ILE A 36 -26.08 -34.74 -46.87
CA ILE A 36 -26.18 -33.45 -46.18
C ILE A 36 -25.65 -33.57 -44.75
N VAL A 37 -25.92 -34.71 -44.10
CA VAL A 37 -25.44 -35.01 -42.74
C VAL A 37 -23.91 -35.05 -42.70
N LYS A 38 -23.27 -35.71 -43.68
CA LYS A 38 -21.79 -35.75 -43.80
C LYS A 38 -21.15 -34.36 -43.91
N LYS A 39 -21.81 -33.41 -44.58
CA LYS A 39 -21.32 -32.03 -44.72
C LYS A 39 -21.52 -31.17 -43.46
N MET A 40 -22.52 -31.47 -42.63
CA MET A 40 -22.83 -30.70 -41.42
C MET A 40 -22.12 -31.22 -40.16
N LEU A 41 -21.80 -32.51 -40.10
CA LEU A 41 -21.15 -33.14 -38.95
C LEU A 41 -19.85 -32.44 -38.49
N PRO A 42 -18.92 -32.03 -39.37
CA PRO A 42 -17.70 -31.32 -38.95
C PRO A 42 -18.00 -29.97 -38.29
N ARG A 43 -19.05 -29.27 -38.73
CA ARG A 43 -19.45 -27.96 -38.19
C ARG A 43 -20.06 -28.09 -36.80
N VAL A 44 -20.85 -29.13 -36.57
CA VAL A 44 -21.43 -29.42 -35.24
C VAL A 44 -20.33 -29.82 -34.25
N ILE A 45 -19.39 -30.68 -34.65
CA ILE A 45 -18.26 -31.06 -33.81
C ILE A 45 -17.40 -29.84 -33.45
N ALA A 46 -17.09 -28.97 -34.41
CA ALA A 46 -16.33 -27.75 -34.16
C ALA A 46 -17.03 -26.82 -33.14
N PHE A 47 -18.36 -26.70 -33.23
CA PHE A 47 -19.14 -25.87 -32.30
C PHE A 47 -19.13 -26.43 -30.86
N ILE A 48 -19.24 -27.76 -30.71
CA ILE A 48 -19.14 -28.44 -29.41
C ILE A 48 -17.76 -28.20 -28.80
N ILE A 49 -16.69 -28.34 -29.58
CA ILE A 49 -15.31 -28.11 -29.12
C ILE A 49 -15.15 -26.66 -28.63
N ILE A 50 -15.61 -25.67 -29.40
CA ILE A 50 -15.54 -24.25 -29.02
C ILE A 50 -16.30 -24.00 -27.70
N THR A 51 -17.49 -24.59 -27.54
CA THR A 51 -18.30 -24.43 -26.33
C THR A 51 -17.61 -25.03 -25.11
N VAL A 52 -16.99 -26.21 -25.25
CA VAL A 52 -16.21 -26.85 -24.17
C VAL A 52 -14.96 -26.04 -23.82
N VAL A 53 -14.26 -25.45 -24.80
CA VAL A 53 -13.08 -24.60 -24.55
C VAL A 53 -13.46 -23.30 -23.84
N LEU A 54 -14.59 -22.68 -24.19
CA LEU A 54 -15.13 -21.49 -23.51
C LEU A 54 -15.56 -21.81 -22.06
N LEU A 55 -16.19 -22.96 -21.84
CA LEU A 55 -16.54 -23.41 -20.49
C LEU A 55 -15.29 -23.75 -19.66
N ALA A 56 -14.30 -24.44 -20.22
CA ALA A 56 -13.05 -24.78 -19.55
C ALA A 56 -12.20 -23.54 -19.19
N SER A 57 -12.21 -22.51 -20.05
CA SER A 57 -11.53 -21.24 -19.77
C SER A 57 -12.22 -20.43 -18.66
N SER A 58 -13.56 -20.45 -18.58
CA SER A 58 -14.28 -19.85 -17.46
C SER A 58 -14.04 -20.56 -16.11
N LEU A 59 -13.87 -21.89 -16.12
CA LEU A 59 -13.53 -22.68 -14.93
C LEU A 59 -12.11 -22.40 -14.41
N LYS A 60 -11.12 -22.24 -15.30
CA LYS A 60 -9.77 -21.80 -14.90
C LYS A 60 -9.79 -20.43 -14.21
N GLY A 61 -10.64 -19.52 -14.68
CA GLY A 61 -10.86 -18.20 -14.06
C GLY A 61 -11.47 -18.28 -12.65
N CYS A 62 -12.42 -19.19 -12.41
CA CYS A 62 -13.02 -19.40 -11.08
C CYS A 62 -12.07 -20.12 -10.10
N ILE A 63 -11.31 -21.12 -10.56
CA ILE A 63 -10.37 -21.88 -9.71
C ILE A 63 -9.18 -21.01 -9.29
N MET A 64 -8.66 -20.15 -10.19
CA MET A 64 -7.63 -19.17 -9.81
C MET A 64 -8.13 -18.14 -8.80
N ARG A 65 -9.42 -17.77 -8.86
CA ARG A 65 -10.03 -16.81 -7.93
C ARG A 65 -10.20 -17.41 -6.52
N GLN A 66 -10.63 -18.67 -6.40
CA GLN A 66 -10.73 -19.36 -5.11
C GLN A 66 -9.36 -19.58 -4.43
N ASN A 67 -8.29 -19.82 -5.20
CA ASN A 67 -6.95 -19.96 -4.63
C ASN A 67 -6.36 -18.64 -4.10
N SER A 68 -6.83 -17.50 -4.60
CA SER A 68 -6.46 -16.17 -4.05
C SER A 68 -7.21 -15.84 -2.75
N GLU A 69 -8.43 -16.36 -2.57
CA GLU A 69 -9.24 -16.14 -1.36
C GLU A 69 -8.78 -16.97 -0.16
N LYS A 70 -8.11 -18.12 -0.38
CA LYS A 70 -7.59 -18.98 0.71
C LYS A 70 -6.35 -18.44 1.45
N ARG A 71 -5.75 -17.32 1.02
CA ARG A 71 -4.47 -16.80 1.55
C ARG A 71 -4.60 -15.68 2.59
N LEU A 72 -5.81 -15.22 2.93
CA LEU A 72 -6.04 -14.00 3.72
C LEU A 72 -6.87 -14.25 4.98
N ASN A 73 -6.40 -15.17 5.82
CA ASN A 73 -7.14 -15.62 7.00
C ASN A 73 -6.39 -15.41 8.32
N ILE A 74 -5.34 -14.58 8.34
CA ILE A 74 -4.69 -14.18 9.60
C ILE A 74 -5.27 -12.84 10.06
N GLU A 75 -5.95 -12.87 11.20
CA GLU A 75 -6.54 -11.71 11.86
C GLU A 75 -5.77 -11.38 13.15
N VAL A 76 -5.58 -10.09 13.44
CA VAL A 76 -5.02 -9.64 14.70
C VAL A 76 -6.17 -9.43 15.68
N THR A 77 -6.25 -10.23 16.74
CA THR A 77 -7.32 -10.13 17.75
C THR A 77 -6.88 -9.36 18.99
N LYS A 78 -5.56 -9.24 19.23
CA LYS A 78 -4.98 -8.39 20.28
C LYS A 78 -3.61 -7.86 19.86
N TRP A 79 -3.37 -6.58 20.14
CA TRP A 79 -2.11 -5.90 19.86
C TRP A 79 -1.62 -5.08 21.04
N ASP A 80 -0.91 -5.72 21.98
CA ASP A 80 -0.18 -5.04 23.05
C ASP A 80 1.29 -4.88 22.62
N ASN A 81 1.46 -4.10 21.55
CA ASN A 81 2.72 -3.90 20.86
C ASN A 81 2.81 -2.55 20.13
N PHE A 82 2.12 -1.53 20.65
CA PHE A 82 2.34 -0.17 20.16
C PHE A 82 3.69 0.33 20.64
N TYR A 83 4.44 0.96 19.75
CA TYR A 83 5.64 1.69 20.10
C TYR A 83 5.26 2.98 20.82
N GLU A 84 5.91 3.21 21.96
CA GLU A 84 5.64 4.30 22.90
C GLU A 84 6.85 5.24 23.05
N GLY A 85 7.96 4.93 22.37
CA GLY A 85 9.18 5.74 22.39
C GLY A 85 9.10 6.95 21.46
N ASN A 86 10.18 7.73 21.43
CA ASN A 86 10.32 8.90 20.57
C ASN A 86 11.62 8.95 19.78
N ASN A 87 12.38 7.85 19.78
CA ASN A 87 13.73 7.79 19.24
C ASN A 87 13.75 7.01 17.91
N ILE A 88 13.13 7.58 16.88
CA ILE A 88 13.11 7.05 15.51
C ILE A 88 13.95 7.95 14.61
N HIS A 89 14.88 7.37 13.85
CA HIS A 89 15.63 8.06 12.83
C HIS A 89 14.88 8.02 11.49
N PHE A 90 14.52 9.20 10.98
CA PHE A 90 13.96 9.35 9.64
C PHE A 90 15.04 9.72 8.63
N TYR A 91 14.95 9.12 7.46
CA TYR A 91 15.87 9.36 6.35
C TYR A 91 15.14 10.12 5.26
N TYR A 92 15.79 11.18 4.76
CA TYR A 92 15.29 12.00 3.68
C TYR A 92 16.26 11.92 2.49
N MET A 93 15.77 12.29 1.31
CA MET A 93 16.60 12.35 0.12
C MET A 93 17.76 13.33 0.34
N ASN A 94 18.97 12.93 -0.06
CA ASN A 94 20.14 13.78 0.03
C ASN A 94 20.07 14.86 -1.08
N PHE A 95 20.06 16.13 -0.68
CA PHE A 95 20.02 17.26 -1.63
C PHE A 95 21.25 17.34 -2.53
N ASN A 96 22.37 16.75 -2.09
CA ASN A 96 23.64 16.73 -2.81
C ASN A 96 23.89 15.39 -3.55
N ASP A 97 22.87 14.56 -3.73
CA ASP A 97 23.00 13.36 -4.56
C ASP A 97 23.23 13.75 -6.03
N ASP A 98 24.19 13.11 -6.70
CA ASP A 98 24.56 13.46 -8.08
C ASP A 98 23.35 13.36 -9.03
N ILE A 99 22.47 12.37 -8.83
CA ILE A 99 21.25 12.21 -9.64
C ILE A 99 20.33 13.43 -9.47
N VAL A 100 20.14 13.88 -8.23
CA VAL A 100 19.32 15.03 -7.87
C VAL A 100 19.91 16.32 -8.45
N VAL A 101 21.20 16.53 -8.27
CA VAL A 101 21.92 17.73 -8.74
C VAL A 101 21.92 17.81 -10.27
N ASP A 102 22.19 16.71 -10.96
CA ASP A 102 22.21 16.65 -12.42
C ASP A 102 20.81 16.89 -13.01
N PHE A 103 19.78 16.27 -12.44
CA PHE A 103 18.39 16.47 -12.86
C PHE A 103 17.97 17.93 -12.72
N GLY A 104 18.22 18.54 -11.57
CA GLY A 104 17.84 19.92 -11.33
C GLY A 104 18.56 20.93 -12.22
N LYS A 105 19.86 20.72 -12.47
CA LYS A 105 20.65 21.54 -13.41
C LYS A 105 20.18 21.38 -14.86
N LYS A 106 19.89 20.14 -15.30
CA LYS A 106 19.41 19.84 -16.66
C LYS A 106 18.16 20.66 -17.00
N TYR A 107 17.26 20.85 -16.04
CA TYR A 107 15.99 21.56 -16.23
C TYR A 107 15.95 22.97 -15.61
N ARG A 108 17.04 23.44 -15.00
CA ARG A 108 17.15 24.76 -14.36
C ARG A 108 16.03 25.04 -13.36
N LEU A 109 15.71 24.03 -12.53
CA LEU A 109 14.55 24.09 -11.62
C LEU A 109 14.63 25.27 -10.64
N ASP A 110 15.84 25.66 -10.26
CA ASP A 110 16.15 26.82 -9.40
C ASP A 110 15.61 28.15 -9.97
N LYS A 111 15.51 28.27 -11.29
CA LYS A 111 14.97 29.46 -11.97
C LYS A 111 13.47 29.40 -12.19
N LEU A 112 12.88 28.21 -12.13
CA LEU A 112 11.46 28.00 -12.41
C LEU A 112 10.59 28.33 -11.20
N VAL A 113 11.10 28.08 -10.00
CA VAL A 113 10.30 28.13 -8.76
C VAL A 113 11.13 28.72 -7.64
N ASN A 114 11.20 30.06 -7.57
CA ASN A 114 11.88 30.74 -6.46
C ASN A 114 10.84 31.47 -5.60
N ASN A 115 10.56 30.88 -4.44
CA ASN A 115 9.71 31.46 -3.41
C ASN A 115 10.28 31.11 -2.03
N GLU A 116 10.18 32.03 -1.07
CA GLU A 116 10.61 31.79 0.32
C GLU A 116 9.77 30.71 1.02
N ASN A 117 8.57 30.43 0.50
CA ASN A 117 7.64 29.45 1.02
C ASN A 117 7.84 28.08 0.36
N ASP A 118 8.49 27.16 1.09
CA ASP A 118 8.77 25.79 0.64
C ASP A 118 7.54 25.07 0.06
N LEU A 119 6.35 25.28 0.63
CA LEU A 119 5.12 24.64 0.12
C LEU A 119 4.77 25.18 -1.27
N ILE A 120 4.82 26.50 -1.46
CA ILE A 120 4.47 27.11 -2.74
C ILE A 120 5.50 26.76 -3.80
N THR A 121 6.78 26.75 -3.46
CA THR A 121 7.85 26.26 -4.33
C THR A 121 7.59 24.82 -4.78
N ALA A 122 7.22 23.93 -3.85
CA ALA A 122 6.88 22.54 -4.19
C ALA A 122 5.64 22.42 -5.09
N LEU A 123 4.61 23.25 -4.87
CA LEU A 123 3.39 23.24 -5.70
C LEU A 123 3.61 23.84 -7.08
N ASN A 124 4.38 24.91 -7.21
CA ASN A 124 4.77 25.44 -8.52
C ASN A 124 5.53 24.38 -9.33
N TYR A 125 6.43 23.63 -8.69
CA TYR A 125 7.13 22.55 -9.36
C TYR A 125 6.19 21.39 -9.74
N LEU A 126 5.25 21.03 -8.87
CA LEU A 126 4.22 20.03 -9.16
C LEU A 126 3.41 20.40 -10.41
N ILE A 127 2.95 21.66 -10.48
CA ILE A 127 2.18 22.19 -11.60
C ILE A 127 3.00 22.14 -12.89
N TRP A 128 4.25 22.60 -12.83
CA TRP A 128 5.16 22.53 -13.97
C TRP A 128 5.36 21.08 -14.45
N LEU A 129 5.49 20.13 -13.53
CA LEU A 129 5.66 18.72 -13.87
C LEU A 129 4.42 18.12 -14.55
N HIS A 130 3.22 18.48 -14.09
CA HIS A 130 1.96 18.12 -14.76
C HIS A 130 1.81 18.77 -16.13
N ASP A 131 2.36 19.96 -16.33
CA ASP A 131 2.39 20.60 -17.66
C ASP A 131 3.39 19.94 -18.62
N LYS A 132 4.39 19.23 -18.10
CA LYS A 132 5.37 18.47 -18.90
C LYS A 132 5.00 17.01 -19.15
N THR A 133 4.04 16.46 -18.41
CA THR A 133 3.81 15.01 -18.40
C THR A 133 2.34 14.62 -18.54
N ASN A 134 2.11 13.43 -19.07
CA ASN A 134 0.84 12.70 -19.00
C ASN A 134 1.09 11.42 -18.18
N ILE A 135 0.35 11.26 -17.09
CA ILE A 135 0.45 10.06 -16.26
C ILE A 135 -0.40 8.96 -16.91
N ILE A 136 0.25 7.88 -17.33
CA ILE A 136 -0.40 6.74 -17.98
C ILE A 136 -0.27 5.47 -17.13
N ASN A 137 -1.25 4.58 -17.27
CA ASN A 137 -1.26 3.30 -16.58
C ASN A 137 -0.39 2.28 -17.34
N LYS A 138 0.94 2.43 -17.23
CA LYS A 138 1.93 1.46 -17.70
C LYS A 138 2.74 0.94 -16.51
N ILE A 139 3.21 -0.30 -16.60
CA ILE A 139 4.31 -0.75 -15.74
C ILE A 139 5.52 0.10 -16.16
N GLY A 140 5.95 1.01 -15.28
CA GLY A 140 7.10 1.86 -15.54
C GLY A 140 8.40 1.07 -15.54
N ASP A 141 9.39 1.54 -16.28
CA ASP A 141 10.74 0.96 -16.26
C ASP A 141 11.51 1.33 -14.97
N ASN A 142 10.86 2.03 -14.02
CA ASN A 142 11.47 2.63 -12.82
C ASN A 142 12.73 3.46 -13.14
N LYS A 143 12.69 4.24 -14.23
CA LYS A 143 13.80 5.12 -14.62
C LYS A 143 13.94 6.27 -13.61
N GLU A 144 15.19 6.55 -13.23
CA GLU A 144 15.58 7.75 -12.48
C GLU A 144 15.24 9.02 -13.28
N ALA A 145 14.94 10.13 -12.59
CA ALA A 145 14.41 11.32 -13.24
C ALA A 145 15.36 11.90 -14.30
N LYS A 146 16.69 11.82 -14.06
CA LYS A 146 17.70 12.31 -15.01
C LYS A 146 17.64 11.69 -16.41
N TYR A 147 17.11 10.46 -16.52
CA TYR A 147 16.97 9.75 -17.79
C TYR A 147 15.65 10.03 -18.52
N ILE A 148 14.76 10.82 -17.92
CA ILE A 148 13.49 11.21 -18.51
C ILE A 148 13.68 12.58 -19.18
N GLU A 149 13.25 12.74 -20.44
CA GLU A 149 13.42 13.97 -21.22
C GLU A 149 12.18 14.87 -21.15
N LEU A 150 12.25 15.96 -20.37
CA LEU A 150 11.15 16.90 -20.14
C LEU A 150 11.21 18.17 -21.01
N ASN A 151 12.27 18.37 -21.82
CA ASN A 151 12.43 19.56 -22.67
C ASN A 151 11.60 19.53 -23.96
N SER A 152 10.79 18.49 -24.15
CA SER A 152 9.89 18.38 -25.30
C SER A 152 8.79 19.44 -25.27
N GLU A 153 8.41 19.96 -26.45
CA GLU A 153 7.23 20.81 -26.62
C GLU A 153 5.93 20.05 -26.32
N LYS A 154 5.92 18.73 -26.55
CA LYS A 154 4.80 17.85 -26.23
C LYS A 154 4.98 17.23 -24.85
N LYS A 155 3.87 17.07 -24.12
CA LYS A 155 3.84 16.28 -22.87
C LYS A 155 4.34 14.86 -23.11
N ILE A 156 5.16 14.37 -22.19
CA ILE A 156 5.70 13.01 -22.24
C ILE A 156 4.87 12.05 -21.40
N ASN A 157 4.81 10.78 -21.81
CA ASN A 157 4.05 9.76 -21.09
C ASN A 157 4.91 9.08 -20.01
N VAL A 158 4.54 9.25 -18.75
CA VAL A 158 5.22 8.67 -17.58
C VAL A 158 4.27 7.77 -16.80
N SER A 159 4.81 6.75 -16.14
CA SER A 159 4.07 5.96 -15.15
C SER A 159 3.86 6.76 -13.86
N SER A 160 2.97 6.29 -12.99
CA SER A 160 2.76 6.90 -11.69
C SER A 160 4.00 6.82 -10.78
N GLU A 161 4.83 5.79 -10.86
CA GLU A 161 6.08 5.72 -10.09
C GLU A 161 7.17 6.63 -10.69
N GLU A 162 7.30 6.70 -12.02
CA GLU A 162 8.22 7.65 -12.68
C GLU A 162 7.86 9.10 -12.32
N PHE A 163 6.56 9.46 -12.34
CA PHE A 163 6.09 10.80 -11.93
C PHE A 163 6.47 11.12 -10.49
N LYS A 164 6.34 10.15 -9.58
CA LYS A 164 6.69 10.31 -8.17
C LYS A 164 8.19 10.46 -7.96
N SER A 165 9.02 9.75 -8.72
CA SER A 165 10.48 9.94 -8.70
C SER A 165 10.86 11.33 -9.20
N LEU A 166 10.31 11.77 -10.34
CA LEU A 166 10.49 13.12 -10.87
C LEU A 166 10.10 14.19 -9.85
N PHE A 167 8.95 14.00 -9.17
CA PHE A 167 8.54 14.88 -8.08
C PHE A 167 9.62 14.89 -6.99
N THR A 168 9.90 13.76 -6.36
CA THR A 168 10.79 13.66 -5.20
C THR A 168 12.19 14.22 -5.46
N GLU A 169 12.81 13.85 -6.59
CA GLU A 169 14.15 14.32 -6.98
C GLU A 169 14.15 15.83 -7.24
N GLY A 170 13.10 16.37 -7.86
CA GLY A 170 12.98 17.81 -8.08
C GLY A 170 12.83 18.62 -6.80
N ILE A 171 11.99 18.19 -5.83
CA ILE A 171 11.85 18.93 -4.56
C ILE A 171 13.13 18.84 -3.73
N ALA A 172 13.83 17.71 -3.78
CA ALA A 172 15.14 17.55 -3.13
C ALA A 172 16.18 18.53 -3.70
N PHE A 173 16.22 18.71 -5.03
CA PHE A 173 17.09 19.71 -5.66
C PHE A 173 16.76 21.14 -5.21
N LEU A 174 15.47 21.42 -4.99
CA LEU A 174 15.00 22.71 -4.46
C LEU A 174 15.25 22.88 -2.95
N ASN A 175 16.00 21.97 -2.32
CA ASN A 175 16.34 21.97 -0.89
C ASN A 175 15.13 21.90 0.03
N ILE A 176 14.08 21.20 -0.40
CA ILE A 176 12.85 21.03 0.36
C ILE A 176 12.77 19.59 0.83
N TYR A 177 12.59 19.42 2.15
CA TYR A 177 12.37 18.10 2.72
C TYR A 177 11.00 17.57 2.32
N ALA A 178 11.01 16.39 1.70
CA ALA A 178 9.81 15.64 1.37
C ALA A 178 9.94 14.19 1.84
N ARG A 179 8.81 13.55 2.11
CA ARG A 179 8.73 12.12 2.38
C ARG A 179 7.55 11.49 1.66
N SER A 180 7.71 10.25 1.23
CA SER A 180 6.59 9.46 0.72
C SER A 180 5.93 8.71 1.88
N GLY A 181 4.61 8.65 1.88
CA GLY A 181 3.88 7.81 2.81
C GLY A 181 2.75 7.05 2.13
N ILE A 182 2.22 6.07 2.87
CA ILE A 182 1.25 5.10 2.38
C ILE A 182 0.02 5.19 3.28
N LEU A 183 -1.06 5.71 2.71
CA LEU A 183 -2.39 5.61 3.29
C LEU A 183 -2.94 4.19 3.03
N ARG A 184 -3.58 3.59 4.03
CA ARG A 184 -4.18 2.26 3.90
C ARG A 184 -5.60 2.25 4.39
N THR A 185 -6.39 1.40 3.75
CA THR A 185 -7.78 1.14 4.12
C THR A 185 -7.91 0.22 5.33
N GLU A 186 -9.02 0.31 6.06
CA GLU A 186 -9.34 -0.66 7.12
C GLU A 186 -9.68 -2.03 6.55
N ASN A 187 -10.58 -2.16 5.58
CA ASN A 187 -11.03 -3.47 5.09
C ASN A 187 -11.26 -3.41 3.58
N VAL A 188 -10.32 -3.87 2.76
CA VAL A 188 -10.65 -3.99 1.33
C VAL A 188 -11.37 -5.29 1.09
N ILE A 189 -12.60 -5.23 0.57
CA ILE A 189 -13.29 -6.35 -0.08
C ILE A 189 -13.10 -6.29 -1.62
N LYS A 190 -12.82 -5.12 -2.23
CA LYS A 190 -12.39 -4.97 -3.64
C LYS A 190 -11.59 -3.66 -3.87
N GLY A 191 -10.54 -3.68 -4.70
CA GLY A 191 -9.73 -2.51 -5.08
C GLY A 191 -8.32 -2.49 -4.47
N ASN A 192 -7.55 -1.42 -4.71
CA ASN A 192 -6.23 -1.22 -4.08
C ASN A 192 -6.42 -0.87 -2.60
N GLY A 193 -5.69 -1.54 -1.70
CA GLY A 193 -5.71 -1.33 -0.25
C GLY A 193 -4.71 -0.31 0.26
N ALA A 194 -3.84 0.17 -0.62
CA ALA A 194 -2.87 1.21 -0.33
C ALA A 194 -2.96 2.35 -1.35
N TYR A 195 -2.66 3.56 -0.89
CA TYR A 195 -2.52 4.75 -1.72
C TYR A 195 -1.29 5.56 -1.27
N LYS A 196 -0.38 5.84 -2.21
CA LYS A 196 0.86 6.59 -1.90
C LYS A 196 0.61 8.08 -2.04
N VAL A 197 0.93 8.84 -0.99
CA VAL A 197 0.90 10.30 -0.94
C VAL A 197 2.27 10.84 -0.57
N PHE A 198 2.47 12.14 -0.74
CA PHE A 198 3.70 12.81 -0.32
C PHE A 198 3.39 13.77 0.81
N GLU A 199 4.40 14.02 1.65
CA GLU A 199 4.38 15.13 2.58
C GLU A 199 5.59 16.01 2.35
N VAL A 200 5.35 17.32 2.33
CA VAL A 200 6.38 18.36 2.20
C VAL A 200 6.49 19.08 3.53
N TRP A 201 7.70 19.30 4.02
CA TRP A 201 7.92 20.13 5.20
C TRP A 201 7.77 21.60 4.81
N SER A 202 6.84 22.31 5.44
CA SER A 202 6.70 23.74 5.26
C SER A 202 7.25 24.49 6.46
N LYS A 203 8.32 25.26 6.26
CA LYS A 203 8.84 26.17 7.30
C LYS A 203 7.80 27.19 7.74
N LYS A 204 6.98 27.72 6.82
CA LYS A 204 5.91 28.69 7.10
C LYS A 204 4.91 28.18 8.13
N TYR A 205 4.50 26.91 8.01
CA TYR A 205 3.53 26.29 8.92
C TYR A 205 4.19 25.50 10.05
N GLY A 206 5.51 25.31 10.03
CA GLY A 206 6.25 24.51 11.01
C GLY A 206 5.82 23.04 11.06
N LYS A 207 5.33 22.48 9.95
CA LYS A 207 4.81 21.10 9.91
C LYS A 207 4.90 20.45 8.53
N TRP A 208 4.69 19.15 8.51
CA TRP A 208 4.46 18.36 7.30
C TRP A 208 3.08 18.65 6.71
N ILE A 209 3.00 18.75 5.38
CA ILE A 209 1.76 18.99 4.64
C ILE A 209 1.60 17.91 3.59
N MET A 210 0.45 17.24 3.59
CA MET A 210 0.11 16.22 2.60
C MET A 210 -0.16 16.86 1.24
N VAL A 211 0.50 16.31 0.22
CA VAL A 211 0.32 16.63 -1.19
C VAL A 211 0.01 15.33 -1.94
N ASP A 212 -1.17 15.28 -2.56
CA ASP A 212 -1.48 14.25 -3.55
C ASP A 212 -0.95 14.68 -4.90
N VAL A 213 0.28 14.27 -5.17
CA VAL A 213 1.03 14.67 -6.38
C VAL A 213 0.40 14.15 -7.67
N LEU A 214 -0.41 13.09 -7.62
CA LEU A 214 -1.03 12.55 -8.83
C LEU A 214 -2.29 13.31 -9.21
N ASN A 215 -3.00 13.87 -8.23
CA ASN A 215 -4.25 14.61 -8.42
C ASN A 215 -4.10 16.14 -8.22
N GLU A 216 -2.89 16.63 -8.01
CA GLU A 216 -2.60 18.05 -7.76
C GLU A 216 -3.38 18.63 -6.57
N ASN A 217 -3.64 17.83 -5.53
CA ASN A 217 -4.51 18.24 -4.42
C ASN A 217 -3.77 18.33 -3.07
N ILE A 218 -4.18 19.29 -2.26
CA ILE A 218 -3.83 19.40 -0.84
C ILE A 218 -5.10 19.30 0.01
N MET A 219 -4.96 18.69 1.18
CA MET A 219 -6.02 18.65 2.18
C MET A 219 -5.88 19.81 3.16
N GLU A 220 -7.01 20.39 3.56
CA GLU A 220 -7.03 21.55 4.44
C GLU A 220 -8.23 21.52 5.38
N ARG A 221 -8.14 22.30 6.45
CA ARG A 221 -9.26 22.60 7.34
C ARG A 221 -9.14 24.04 7.83
N ASN A 222 -10.19 24.83 7.63
CA ASN A 222 -10.27 26.21 8.10
C ASN A 222 -9.10 27.09 7.61
N GLY A 223 -8.73 26.97 6.34
CA GLY A 223 -7.61 27.68 5.72
C GLY A 223 -6.22 27.14 6.09
N GLN A 224 -6.14 26.03 6.84
CA GLN A 224 -4.86 25.45 7.27
C GLN A 224 -4.59 24.14 6.51
N PRO A 225 -3.46 24.03 5.79
CA PRO A 225 -3.08 22.78 5.13
C PRO A 225 -2.78 21.70 6.17
N LEU A 226 -3.09 20.44 5.84
CA LEU A 226 -3.03 19.32 6.78
C LEU A 226 -1.94 18.31 6.41
N SER A 227 -1.32 17.69 7.42
CA SER A 227 -0.56 16.44 7.23
C SER A 227 -1.52 15.27 6.97
N ALA A 228 -1.01 14.13 6.50
CA ALA A 228 -1.81 12.92 6.33
C ALA A 228 -2.41 12.45 7.67
N ILE A 229 -1.65 12.59 8.75
CA ILE A 229 -2.09 12.27 10.11
C ILE A 229 -3.18 13.22 10.58
N ASP A 230 -3.06 14.52 10.28
CA ASP A 230 -4.12 15.48 10.59
C ASP A 230 -5.41 15.10 9.88
N VAL A 231 -5.37 14.66 8.61
CA VAL A 231 -6.58 14.22 7.90
C VAL A 231 -7.22 13.01 8.57
N ILE A 232 -6.43 11.99 8.92
CA ILE A 232 -6.94 10.80 9.65
C ILE A 232 -7.55 11.21 10.98
N TYR A 233 -6.88 12.08 11.73
CA TYR A 233 -7.31 12.51 13.06
C TYR A 233 -8.58 13.36 13.03
N ASN A 234 -8.72 14.23 12.03
CA ASN A 234 -9.87 15.12 11.89
C ASN A 234 -11.08 14.45 11.22
N GLY A 235 -10.89 13.33 10.53
CA GLY A 235 -11.92 12.72 9.68
C GLY A 235 -12.06 13.44 8.35
N ILE A 236 -12.10 12.69 7.25
CA ILE A 236 -12.15 13.24 5.88
C ILE A 236 -13.45 14.03 5.60
N GLU A 237 -14.50 13.76 6.34
CA GLU A 237 -15.75 14.51 6.27
C GLU A 237 -15.58 15.98 6.68
N ASN A 238 -14.58 16.26 7.53
CA ASN A 238 -14.27 17.58 8.12
C ASN A 238 -13.11 18.30 7.42
N VAL A 239 -12.63 17.79 6.28
CA VAL A 239 -11.57 18.42 5.49
C VAL A 239 -12.09 18.86 4.13
N ASN A 240 -11.42 19.84 3.54
CA ASN A 240 -11.58 20.18 2.13
C ASN A 240 -10.35 19.72 1.35
N ALA A 241 -10.54 19.47 0.06
CA ALA A 241 -9.46 19.30 -0.89
C ALA A 241 -9.38 20.54 -1.79
N ILE A 242 -8.16 20.97 -2.09
CA ILE A 242 -7.87 22.16 -2.88
C ILE A 242 -6.87 21.79 -3.96
N ASP A 243 -7.13 22.28 -5.16
CA ASP A 243 -6.20 22.21 -6.27
C ASP A 243 -4.95 23.07 -6.00
N ALA A 244 -3.77 22.52 -6.29
CA ALA A 244 -2.46 23.16 -6.12
C ALA A 244 -2.37 24.50 -6.87
N LYS A 245 -2.94 24.60 -8.08
CA LYS A 245 -2.95 25.82 -8.90
C LYS A 245 -3.69 26.94 -8.18
N LYS A 246 -4.80 26.60 -7.51
CA LYS A 246 -5.57 27.55 -6.72
C LYS A 246 -4.72 28.08 -5.56
N ILE A 247 -4.05 27.22 -4.80
CA ILE A 247 -3.19 27.64 -3.68
C ILE A 247 -2.08 28.58 -4.16
N VAL A 248 -1.42 28.24 -5.26
CA VAL A 248 -0.36 29.07 -5.85
C VAL A 248 -0.90 30.44 -6.27
N SER A 249 -2.04 30.50 -6.95
CA SER A 249 -2.64 31.79 -7.36
C SER A 249 -3.01 32.68 -6.17
N LEU A 250 -3.36 32.06 -5.03
CA LEU A 250 -3.84 32.75 -3.83
C LEU A 250 -2.73 33.30 -2.93
N GLU A 251 -1.45 33.02 -3.20
CA GLU A 251 -0.39 33.72 -2.49
C GLU A 251 -0.38 35.24 -2.78
N ASN A 252 -0.99 35.65 -3.90
CA ASN A 252 -1.06 37.05 -4.33
C ASN A 252 -2.41 37.74 -4.06
N GLU A 253 -3.46 37.04 -3.64
CA GLU A 253 -4.80 37.62 -3.38
C GLU A 253 -5.55 36.89 -2.24
N THR A 254 -6.36 37.64 -1.48
CA THR A 254 -7.18 37.10 -0.38
C THR A 254 -8.43 36.42 -0.95
N TYR A 255 -8.74 35.17 -0.57
CA TYR A 255 -9.97 34.51 -1.06
C TYR A 255 -10.73 33.68 -0.03
N SER A 256 -12.04 33.62 -0.27
CA SER A 256 -13.12 32.95 0.48
C SER A 256 -13.40 31.53 -0.03
N TYR A 257 -13.63 30.59 0.88
CA TYR A 257 -13.44 29.16 0.65
C TYR A 257 -14.63 28.39 0.06
N ASP A 258 -15.07 28.72 -1.14
CA ASP A 258 -16.19 27.98 -1.75
C ASP A 258 -15.70 26.91 -2.73
N LYS A 259 -15.55 25.68 -2.21
CA LYS A 259 -16.22 24.44 -2.68
C LYS A 259 -15.41 23.19 -2.31
N LYS A 260 -16.02 22.31 -1.52
CA LYS A 260 -15.56 20.94 -1.24
C LYS A 260 -15.54 20.16 -2.56
N ASP A 261 -14.36 19.68 -3.02
CA ASP A 261 -14.31 18.68 -4.09
C ASP A 261 -14.78 17.32 -3.56
N SER A 262 -16.11 17.16 -3.48
CA SER A 262 -16.76 15.98 -2.93
C SER A 262 -16.44 14.70 -3.70
N LYS A 263 -16.08 14.80 -5.00
CA LYS A 263 -15.76 13.63 -5.82
C LYS A 263 -14.37 13.11 -5.54
N TYR A 264 -13.39 13.98 -5.35
CA TYR A 264 -12.05 13.57 -4.93
C TYR A 264 -12.07 12.99 -3.51
N LEU A 265 -12.68 13.70 -2.55
CA LEU A 265 -12.73 13.25 -1.15
C LEU A 265 -13.42 11.90 -0.99
N SER A 266 -14.55 11.67 -1.67
CA SER A 266 -15.24 10.37 -1.62
C SER A 266 -14.42 9.21 -2.18
N LYS A 267 -13.55 9.44 -3.17
CA LYS A 267 -12.62 8.41 -3.66
C LYS A 267 -11.52 8.11 -2.65
N MET A 268 -11.07 9.13 -1.92
CA MET A 268 -9.94 9.05 -1.00
C MET A 268 -10.32 8.56 0.40
N GLU A 269 -11.56 8.75 0.82
CA GLU A 269 -12.10 8.41 2.15
C GLU A 269 -11.67 7.05 2.66
N LYS A 270 -11.79 6.02 1.82
CA LYS A 270 -11.44 4.64 2.20
C LYS A 270 -9.98 4.46 2.63
N TYR A 271 -9.05 5.33 2.21
CA TYR A 271 -7.62 5.19 2.47
C TYR A 271 -7.16 5.82 3.80
N PHE A 272 -7.97 6.66 4.45
CA PHE A 272 -7.58 7.39 5.66
C PHE A 272 -7.81 6.59 6.95
N TRP A 273 -7.53 5.29 6.95
CA TRP A 273 -7.58 4.47 8.16
C TRP A 273 -6.25 4.42 8.90
N SER A 274 -5.14 4.26 8.17
CA SER A 274 -3.78 4.36 8.73
C SER A 274 -2.83 5.03 7.76
N TYR A 275 -1.72 5.52 8.28
CA TYR A 275 -0.66 6.15 7.49
C TYR A 275 0.70 5.60 7.90
N SER A 276 1.49 5.18 6.91
CA SER A 276 2.85 4.72 7.12
C SER A 276 3.87 5.58 6.43
N ILE A 277 5.01 5.75 7.07
CA ILE A 277 6.22 6.28 6.43
C ILE A 277 7.33 5.24 6.51
N PRO A 278 8.17 5.14 5.46
CA PRO A 278 9.29 4.23 5.46
C PRO A 278 10.29 4.66 6.53
N ILE A 279 10.84 3.66 7.23
CA ILE A 279 11.96 3.84 8.15
C ILE A 279 13.05 2.83 7.78
N ASN A 280 14.19 3.00 8.41
CA ASN A 280 15.27 2.06 8.34
C ASN A 280 15.71 1.70 9.74
N ASN A 281 15.70 0.41 10.04
CA ASN A 281 16.00 -0.14 11.35
C ASN A 281 17.35 -0.87 11.43
N ASN A 282 18.18 -0.78 10.38
CA ASN A 282 19.54 -1.30 10.37
C ASN A 282 20.55 -0.22 10.77
N ASN A 283 21.65 -0.63 11.41
CA ASN A 283 22.75 0.28 11.80
C ASN A 283 23.61 0.73 10.61
N ASP A 284 23.70 -0.08 9.55
CA ASP A 284 24.77 0.05 8.55
C ASP A 284 24.28 0.33 7.11
N ASN A 285 23.00 0.14 6.82
CA ASN A 285 22.46 0.30 5.47
C ASN A 285 21.55 1.52 5.41
N LYS A 286 21.37 2.16 4.24
CA LYS A 286 20.41 3.28 4.04
C LYS A 286 19.08 2.83 3.43
N ASN A 287 18.97 1.55 3.05
CA ASN A 287 17.78 1.02 2.40
C ASN A 287 16.60 0.89 3.36
N VAL A 288 15.43 1.33 2.93
CA VAL A 288 14.16 1.12 3.62
C VAL A 288 13.95 -0.38 3.83
N ASN A 289 13.76 -0.78 5.07
CA ASN A 289 13.57 -2.18 5.45
C ASN A 289 12.39 -2.37 6.42
N ALA A 290 11.78 -1.28 6.88
CA ALA A 290 10.62 -1.29 7.75
C ALA A 290 9.76 -0.03 7.54
N TYR A 291 8.61 0.01 8.19
CA TYR A 291 7.72 1.17 8.23
C TYR A 291 7.35 1.50 9.67
N ILE A 292 7.11 2.79 9.94
CA ILE A 292 6.33 3.20 11.11
C ILE A 292 4.94 3.57 10.65
N THR A 293 3.92 3.07 11.34
CA THR A 293 2.52 3.23 10.96
C THR A 293 1.70 3.81 12.08
N PHE A 294 1.09 4.95 11.84
CA PHE A 294 0.08 5.52 12.72
C PHE A 294 -1.25 4.80 12.57
N ILE A 295 -1.82 4.42 13.71
CA ILE A 295 -3.18 3.90 13.82
C ILE A 295 -3.89 4.66 14.95
N PRO A 296 -5.11 5.18 14.71
CA PRO A 296 -5.88 5.86 15.75
C PRO A 296 -6.08 4.99 17.00
N LYS A 297 -6.07 5.63 18.19
CA LYS A 297 -6.31 4.93 19.46
C LYS A 297 -7.63 4.15 19.42
N GLY A 298 -7.61 2.93 19.98
CA GLY A 298 -8.76 2.02 20.00
C GLY A 298 -8.93 1.16 18.74
N LYS A 299 -8.15 1.40 17.68
CA LYS A 299 -8.09 0.53 16.50
C LYS A 299 -6.98 -0.53 16.65
N ILE A 300 -7.20 -1.69 16.06
CA ILE A 300 -6.24 -2.81 16.06
C ILE A 300 -5.48 -2.82 14.73
N PRO A 301 -4.15 -2.98 14.73
CA PRO A 301 -3.38 -3.09 13.50
C PRO A 301 -3.79 -4.26 12.61
N GLN A 302 -3.64 -4.04 11.30
CA GLN A 302 -3.77 -5.09 10.30
C GLN A 302 -2.43 -5.40 9.69
N ILE A 303 -2.08 -6.68 9.69
CA ILE A 303 -0.81 -7.16 9.14
C ILE A 303 -0.99 -7.88 7.80
N CYS A 304 -2.24 -8.09 7.40
CA CYS A 304 -2.63 -8.75 6.16
C CYS A 304 -3.65 -7.89 5.43
N THR A 305 -3.47 -7.72 4.13
CA THR A 305 -4.35 -6.96 3.24
C THR A 305 -4.69 -7.82 2.03
N LYS A 306 -5.61 -7.39 1.16
CA LYS A 306 -5.87 -8.10 -0.11
C LYS A 306 -4.67 -8.25 -1.02
N GLU A 307 -3.69 -7.38 -0.89
CA GLU A 307 -2.45 -7.40 -1.66
C GLU A 307 -1.40 -8.34 -1.02
N GLY A 308 -1.71 -8.91 0.15
CA GLY A 308 -0.84 -9.79 0.91
C GLY A 308 -0.46 -9.19 2.27
N PHE A 309 0.54 -9.78 2.90
CA PHE A 309 1.08 -9.30 4.17
C PHE A 309 1.82 -7.98 3.99
N ILE A 310 1.67 -7.06 4.94
CA ILE A 310 2.41 -5.81 4.93
C ILE A 310 3.90 -6.09 5.22
N PRO A 311 4.81 -5.20 4.76
CA PRO A 311 6.21 -5.26 5.14
C PRO A 311 6.41 -5.09 6.65
N PRO A 312 7.62 -5.39 7.19
CA PRO A 312 7.96 -5.15 8.59
C PRO A 312 7.52 -3.77 9.05
N THR A 313 6.70 -3.71 10.10
CA THR A 313 6.04 -2.48 10.52
C THR A 313 6.01 -2.34 12.04
N VAL A 314 6.41 -1.16 12.51
CA VAL A 314 6.22 -0.68 13.88
C VAL A 314 4.95 0.16 13.93
N PHE A 315 4.01 -0.18 14.81
CA PHE A 315 2.75 0.56 14.94
C PHE A 315 2.80 1.54 16.10
N VAL A 316 2.26 2.74 15.89
CA VAL A 316 2.16 3.80 16.89
C VAL A 316 0.77 4.39 16.92
N ASN A 317 0.37 4.89 18.09
CA ASN A 317 -0.88 5.62 18.27
C ASN A 317 -0.66 7.09 18.64
N ASP A 318 0.59 7.49 18.89
CA ASP A 318 0.95 8.88 19.09
C ASP A 318 1.30 9.55 17.75
N LYS A 319 0.57 10.61 17.44
CA LYS A 319 0.78 11.42 16.25
C LYS A 319 2.06 12.26 16.30
N SER A 320 2.58 12.55 17.49
CA SER A 320 3.77 13.40 17.68
C SER A 320 4.98 12.89 16.88
N MET A 321 5.10 11.57 16.74
CA MET A 321 6.14 10.90 15.95
C MET A 321 6.20 11.32 14.49
N PHE A 322 5.07 11.73 13.92
CA PHE A 322 4.97 12.16 12.53
C PHE A 322 5.18 13.67 12.37
N ASN A 323 5.22 14.42 13.47
CA ASN A 323 5.39 15.88 13.47
C ASN A 323 6.84 16.32 13.67
N ILE A 324 7.77 15.37 13.82
CA ILE A 324 9.19 15.65 14.00
C ILE A 324 9.70 16.44 12.79
N SER A 325 10.35 17.57 13.07
CA SER A 325 10.93 18.43 12.04
C SER A 325 12.16 17.76 11.42
N PRO A 326 12.29 17.75 10.09
CA PRO A 326 13.49 17.25 9.41
C PRO A 326 14.70 18.17 9.62
N LEU A 327 14.50 19.38 10.15
CA LEU A 327 15.56 20.35 10.45
C LEU A 327 16.27 20.06 11.76
N VAL A 328 15.67 19.24 12.63
CA VAL A 328 16.28 18.82 13.88
C VAL A 328 17.20 17.64 13.59
N LYS A 329 18.49 17.81 13.86
CA LYS A 329 19.46 16.72 13.71
C LYS A 329 19.09 15.59 14.66
N TYR A 330 18.92 14.39 14.10
CA TYR A 330 18.68 13.19 14.89
C TYR A 330 19.87 12.90 15.82
N VAL A 331 19.57 12.60 17.08
CA VAL A 331 20.53 12.13 18.08
C VAL A 331 19.91 10.91 18.75
N ASN A 332 20.60 9.77 18.69
CA ASN A 332 20.18 8.58 19.40
C ASN A 332 20.46 8.76 20.90
N ASN A 333 19.45 9.25 21.62
CA ASN A 333 19.48 9.50 23.06
C ASN A 333 19.17 8.24 23.90
N LYS A 334 18.93 7.09 23.25
CA LYS A 334 18.62 5.80 23.86
C LYS A 334 17.43 5.83 24.83
N THR A 335 16.43 6.68 24.60
CA THR A 335 15.31 6.91 25.52
C THR A 335 14.19 5.88 25.46
N ASP A 336 14.21 4.93 24.53
CA ASP A 336 13.13 3.94 24.49
C ASP A 336 13.19 3.03 25.71
N ASP A 337 12.07 2.85 26.38
CA ASP A 337 12.01 2.04 27.60
C ASP A 337 11.82 0.56 27.30
N LYS A 338 10.91 0.21 26.38
CA LYS A 338 10.53 -1.17 26.04
C LYS A 338 11.02 -1.57 24.66
N ILE A 339 11.21 -2.87 24.43
CA ILE A 339 11.33 -3.35 23.04
C ILE A 339 9.95 -3.38 22.38
N THR A 340 9.93 -3.23 21.06
CA THR A 340 8.74 -3.39 20.24
C THR A 340 8.92 -4.57 19.29
N PHE A 341 7.91 -5.42 19.21
CA PHE A 341 7.88 -6.55 18.29
C PHE A 341 7.68 -6.06 16.86
N ILE A 342 8.44 -6.60 15.92
CA ILE A 342 8.24 -6.39 14.48
C ILE A 342 8.11 -7.75 13.81
N LEU A 343 7.24 -7.84 12.81
CA LEU A 343 6.94 -9.10 12.13
C LEU A 343 6.96 -8.95 10.62
N SER A 344 7.43 -9.99 9.94
CA SER A 344 7.39 -10.14 8.50
C SER A 344 6.86 -11.53 8.15
N LYS A 345 6.09 -11.63 7.07
CA LYS A 345 5.76 -12.95 6.51
C LYS A 345 7.04 -13.61 5.97
N SER A 346 7.27 -14.88 6.31
CA SER A 346 8.34 -15.69 5.72
C SER A 346 8.06 -15.99 4.25
N LYS A 347 9.11 -16.17 3.44
CA LYS A 347 8.96 -16.48 2.01
C LYS A 347 8.20 -17.78 1.75
N GLU A 348 8.41 -18.76 2.60
CA GLU A 348 7.79 -20.09 2.51
C GLU A 348 6.98 -20.37 3.78
N ASP A 349 5.90 -21.13 3.62
CA ASP A 349 5.12 -21.68 4.72
C ASP A 349 5.64 -23.06 5.05
N SER A 350 5.78 -23.38 6.34
CA SER A 350 6.31 -24.67 6.79
C SER A 350 5.43 -25.84 6.34
N LYS A 351 4.09 -25.65 6.36
CA LYS A 351 3.09 -26.67 6.03
C LYS A 351 1.80 -26.04 5.49
N LYS A 352 0.99 -26.84 4.79
CA LYS A 352 -0.37 -26.44 4.35
C LYS A 352 -1.22 -26.03 5.56
N GLY A 353 -1.87 -24.87 5.47
CA GLY A 353 -2.73 -24.33 6.51
C GLY A 353 -1.99 -23.59 7.64
N VAL A 354 -0.67 -23.54 7.59
CA VAL A 354 0.17 -22.76 8.49
C VAL A 354 0.69 -21.53 7.74
N VAL A 355 0.85 -20.43 8.47
CA VAL A 355 1.45 -19.20 7.95
C VAL A 355 2.71 -18.92 8.77
N SER A 356 3.88 -18.99 8.13
CA SER A 356 5.17 -18.80 8.81
C SER A 356 5.59 -17.33 8.79
N PHE A 357 6.09 -16.84 9.91
CA PHE A 357 6.56 -15.47 10.11
C PHE A 357 7.98 -15.42 10.67
N ILE A 358 8.66 -14.32 10.37
CA ILE A 358 9.90 -13.89 11.00
C ILE A 358 9.54 -12.80 12.01
N GLY A 359 9.86 -13.03 13.28
CA GLY A 359 9.71 -12.08 14.37
C GLY A 359 11.04 -11.46 14.77
N GLY A 360 11.03 -10.18 15.11
CA GLY A 360 12.20 -9.43 15.57
C GLY A 360 11.85 -8.47 16.70
N ALA A 361 12.86 -7.94 17.38
CA ALA A 361 12.71 -6.88 18.37
C ALA A 361 13.35 -5.58 17.87
N PHE A 362 12.70 -4.46 18.18
CA PHE A 362 13.09 -3.12 17.78
C PHE A 362 13.16 -2.20 18.99
N LYS A 363 14.21 -1.38 19.08
CA LYS A 363 14.40 -0.39 20.14
C LYS A 363 15.37 0.70 19.67
N ASN A 364 15.13 1.96 20.00
CA ASN A 364 16.00 3.10 19.70
C ASN A 364 16.34 3.21 18.20
N SER A 365 15.31 3.15 17.36
CA SER A 365 15.40 3.15 15.90
C SER A 365 16.06 1.92 15.26
N VAL A 366 16.46 0.90 16.02
CA VAL A 366 17.28 -0.20 15.49
C VAL A 366 16.77 -1.57 15.95
N GLN A 367 17.12 -2.61 15.21
CA GLN A 367 16.91 -4.00 15.66
C GLN A 367 17.82 -4.31 16.85
N VAL A 368 17.33 -5.11 17.80
CA VAL A 368 18.07 -5.48 19.01
C VAL A 368 18.25 -6.98 19.16
N LYS A 369 19.35 -7.37 19.80
CA LYS A 369 19.64 -8.74 20.27
C LYS A 369 19.28 -8.88 21.74
N ASP A 370 19.56 -10.06 22.29
CA ASP A 370 19.48 -10.37 23.72
C ASP A 370 18.07 -10.16 24.29
N TYR A 371 17.08 -10.72 23.60
CA TYR A 371 15.70 -10.76 24.05
C TYR A 371 15.16 -12.20 24.02
N PHE A 372 13.96 -12.40 24.53
CA PHE A 372 13.30 -13.70 24.60
C PHE A 372 11.95 -13.64 23.92
N TYR A 373 11.50 -14.76 23.36
CA TYR A 373 10.14 -14.93 22.85
C TYR A 373 9.47 -16.17 23.43
N SER A 374 8.14 -16.15 23.49
CA SER A 374 7.30 -17.28 23.88
C SER A 374 6.11 -17.35 22.92
N ILE A 375 5.82 -18.57 22.46
CA ILE A 375 4.66 -18.87 21.62
C ILE A 375 3.69 -19.67 22.45
N ASN A 376 2.42 -19.28 22.48
CA ASN A 376 1.33 -19.97 23.19
C ASN A 376 1.63 -20.25 24.68
N GLY A 377 2.43 -19.41 25.32
CA GLY A 377 2.78 -19.54 26.74
C GLY A 377 3.80 -20.65 27.04
N HIS A 378 4.48 -21.20 26.03
CA HIS A 378 5.61 -22.10 26.22
C HIS A 378 6.83 -21.37 26.81
N ASP A 379 7.86 -22.14 27.17
CA ASP A 379 9.10 -21.62 27.76
C ASP A 379 9.74 -20.52 26.90
N TRP A 380 10.38 -19.58 27.59
CA TRP A 380 11.09 -18.48 26.95
C TRP A 380 12.30 -18.97 26.18
N ILE A 381 12.33 -18.69 24.88
CA ILE A 381 13.45 -19.00 24.00
C ILE A 381 14.27 -17.73 23.81
N ASN A 382 15.56 -17.83 24.10
CA ASN A 382 16.49 -16.72 24.01
C ASN A 382 16.94 -16.46 22.55
N VAL A 383 17.12 -15.17 22.22
CA VAL A 383 17.55 -14.64 20.93
C VAL A 383 18.84 -13.81 21.13
N ASN A 384 19.94 -14.47 21.52
CA ASN A 384 21.22 -13.81 21.87
C ASN A 384 22.11 -13.47 20.67
N GLU A 385 22.01 -14.18 19.54
CA GLU A 385 22.97 -14.00 18.42
C GLU A 385 22.32 -13.54 17.11
N ASN A 386 21.08 -13.97 16.86
CA ASN A 386 20.28 -13.58 15.71
C ASN A 386 19.39 -12.40 16.09
N TYR A 387 19.09 -11.50 15.15
CA TYR A 387 18.15 -10.39 15.39
C TYR A 387 16.67 -10.83 15.28
N PHE A 388 16.45 -12.10 14.92
CA PHE A 388 15.16 -12.62 14.54
C PHE A 388 14.97 -14.07 14.95
N PHE A 389 13.72 -14.48 15.04
CA PHE A 389 13.26 -15.86 15.20
C PHE A 389 12.17 -16.16 14.19
N GLU A 390 11.99 -17.44 13.86
CA GLU A 390 10.90 -17.89 13.01
C GLU A 390 9.81 -18.56 13.85
N PHE A 391 8.56 -18.36 13.46
CA PHE A 391 7.43 -19.02 14.11
C PHE A 391 6.28 -19.27 13.14
N ASP A 392 5.47 -20.26 13.50
CA ASP A 392 4.33 -20.71 12.71
C ASP A 392 3.02 -20.31 13.38
N VAL A 393 2.13 -19.69 12.61
CA VAL A 393 0.76 -19.43 13.03
C VAL A 393 -0.12 -20.59 12.55
N LYS A 394 -0.48 -21.48 13.47
CA LYS A 394 -1.30 -22.67 13.22
C LYS A 394 -2.79 -22.31 13.20
N PRO A 395 -3.69 -23.12 12.61
CA PRO A 395 -5.13 -22.89 12.68
C PRO A 395 -5.61 -22.63 14.12
N GLY A 396 -6.45 -21.61 14.31
CA GLY A 396 -6.90 -21.15 15.62
C GLY A 396 -6.11 -19.96 16.18
N GLU A 397 -6.21 -19.76 17.48
CA GLU A 397 -5.56 -18.65 18.19
C GLU A 397 -4.08 -18.97 18.46
N ASN A 398 -3.21 -18.00 18.18
CA ASN A 398 -1.78 -18.07 18.47
C ASN A 398 -1.37 -16.83 19.24
N THR A 399 -0.82 -17.00 20.44
CA THR A 399 -0.24 -15.92 21.24
C THR A 399 1.26 -15.86 20.99
N ILE A 400 1.79 -14.67 20.72
CA ILE A 400 3.23 -14.43 20.62
C ILE A 400 3.60 -13.32 21.60
N SER A 401 4.58 -13.59 22.46
CA SER A 401 5.04 -12.64 23.48
C SER A 401 6.54 -12.46 23.37
N ILE A 402 7.02 -11.25 23.67
CA ILE A 402 8.46 -10.97 23.80
C ILE A 402 8.77 -10.39 25.18
N SER A 403 10.00 -10.63 25.64
CA SER A 403 10.51 -10.28 26.96
C SER A 403 11.98 -9.89 26.86
N LYS A 404 12.45 -8.99 27.73
CA LYS A 404 13.89 -8.70 27.87
C LYS A 404 14.60 -9.63 28.85
N ASP A 405 13.89 -10.12 29.86
CA ASP A 405 14.47 -10.85 30.99
C ASP A 405 14.13 -12.35 30.99
N GLY A 406 13.31 -12.80 30.03
CA GLY A 406 12.85 -14.18 29.94
C GLY A 406 11.93 -14.56 31.11
N LYS A 407 11.29 -13.57 31.74
CA LYS A 407 10.37 -13.77 32.89
C LYS A 407 9.09 -12.97 32.71
N ASN A 408 9.24 -11.66 32.47
CA ASN A 408 8.13 -10.73 32.35
C ASN A 408 7.78 -10.48 30.88
N VAL A 409 6.50 -10.58 30.54
CA VAL A 409 6.01 -10.22 29.21
C VAL A 409 6.13 -8.71 29.04
N GLU A 410 6.95 -8.25 28.09
CA GLU A 410 7.01 -6.83 27.73
C GLU A 410 5.94 -6.46 26.72
N ARG A 411 5.77 -7.28 25.67
CA ARG A 411 4.78 -7.09 24.60
C ARG A 411 4.13 -8.41 24.22
N LYS A 412 2.88 -8.35 23.80
CA LYS A 412 2.09 -9.52 23.40
C LYS A 412 1.18 -9.20 22.22
N ILE A 413 1.15 -10.09 21.24
CA ILE A 413 0.17 -10.08 20.16
C ILE A 413 -0.59 -11.40 20.14
N VAL A 414 -1.80 -11.36 19.58
CA VAL A 414 -2.62 -12.56 19.35
C VAL A 414 -3.08 -12.55 17.89
N LEU A 415 -2.76 -13.65 17.20
CA LEU A 415 -3.07 -13.88 15.80
C LEU A 415 -4.02 -15.06 15.67
N GLN A 416 -5.15 -14.83 15.01
CA GLN A 416 -6.15 -15.84 14.71
C GLN A 416 -5.95 -16.32 13.27
N ASN A 417 -5.70 -17.61 13.08
CA ASN A 417 -5.63 -18.23 11.75
C ASN A 417 -6.94 -18.97 11.44
N ASN A 418 -7.71 -18.40 10.52
CA ASN A 418 -9.01 -18.90 10.09
C ASN A 418 -8.93 -19.88 8.91
N ILE A 419 -7.73 -20.37 8.54
CA ILE A 419 -7.59 -21.39 7.49
C ILE A 419 -8.12 -22.73 8.04
N ARG A 420 -9.15 -23.26 7.40
CA ARG A 420 -9.62 -24.62 7.63
C ARG A 420 -8.72 -25.59 6.87
N VAL A 421 -8.16 -26.56 7.58
CA VAL A 421 -7.45 -27.67 6.98
C VAL A 421 -8.48 -28.77 6.78
N ASP A 422 -9.02 -28.85 5.56
CA ASP A 422 -9.83 -29.98 5.10
C ASP A 422 -8.94 -31.19 4.80
#